data_AF-A0A920EVQ4-F1
#
_entry.id   AF-A0A920EVQ4-F1
#
_cell.length_a   1.000
_cell.length_b   1.000
_cell.length_c   1.000
_cell.angle_alpha   90.00
_cell.angle_beta   90.00
_cell.angle_gamma   90.00
#
_symmetry.space_group_name_H-M   'P 1'
#
loop_
_entity.id
_entity.type
_entity.pdbx_description
1 polymer ?
#
loop_
_entity_poly.entity_id
_entity_poly.type
_entity_poly.pdbx_seq_one_letter_code
_entity_poly.pdbx_strand_id
1 'polypeptide(L)'
;MLFPWLWTPPLLLFGGPKKILLGPKYKDDIEGIACFAFTNEIPATIKEMDLMSVEEDQATIPIAYTLWSFKKGAGKKIMKELQKYIKSKEQFESIITISPLTPVATHYHIRNGARLNLKLTQKPQKTFLI
;
A
#
# COMPACT_ATOMS: atom_id res chain seq x y z
N MET A 1 -15.79 -2.81 24.46
CA MET A 1 -14.52 -3.56 24.52
C MET A 1 -13.64 -3.09 23.38
N LEU A 2 -12.71 -2.18 23.67
CA LEU A 2 -11.74 -1.65 22.71
C LEU A 2 -10.50 -2.56 22.73
N PHE A 3 -10.09 -3.01 21.55
CA PHE A 3 -8.90 -3.86 21.36
C PHE A 3 -7.65 -3.12 21.87
N PRO A 4 -6.89 -3.66 22.85
CA PRO A 4 -5.78 -2.95 23.53
C PRO A 4 -4.47 -2.87 22.73
N TRP A 5 -4.48 -3.11 21.41
CA TRP A 5 -3.27 -3.21 20.60
C TRP A 5 -2.95 -1.94 19.79
N LEU A 6 -3.72 -0.86 19.97
CA LEU A 6 -3.53 0.42 19.25
C LEU A 6 -2.61 1.42 19.96
N TRP A 7 -1.94 1.01 21.03
CA TRP A 7 -1.04 1.88 21.82
C TRP A 7 0.39 1.32 21.90
N THR A 8 0.86 0.68 20.85
CA THR A 8 2.29 0.75 20.55
C THR A 8 2.54 2.08 19.82
N PRO A 9 3.39 2.97 20.36
CA PRO A 9 3.84 4.14 19.63
C PRO A 9 4.35 3.66 18.27
N PRO A 10 3.98 4.29 17.15
CA PRO A 10 4.45 3.87 15.84
C PRO A 10 5.99 3.81 15.76
N LEU A 11 6.69 4.48 16.71
CA LEU A 11 8.15 4.61 16.83
C LEU A 11 8.97 3.30 16.84
N LEU A 12 8.37 2.12 17.04
CA LEU A 12 9.08 0.83 16.98
C LEU A 12 8.81 -0.02 15.72
N LEU A 13 8.08 0.52 14.74
CA LEU A 13 7.91 -0.05 13.39
C LEU A 13 8.67 0.74 12.29
N PHE A 14 9.44 1.76 12.67
CA PHE A 14 10.16 2.66 11.73
C PHE A 14 11.59 2.23 11.38
N GLY A 15 12.05 1.06 11.81
CA GLY A 15 13.41 0.59 11.60
C GLY A 15 13.58 -0.46 10.49
N GLY A 16 12.58 -0.63 9.61
CA GLY A 16 12.65 -1.61 8.53
C GLY A 16 12.12 -1.07 7.20
N PRO A 17 12.28 -1.83 6.12
CA PRO A 17 11.93 -1.44 4.74
C PRO A 17 10.42 -1.21 4.48
N LYS A 18 9.56 -1.46 5.47
CA LYS A 18 8.12 -1.21 5.40
C LYS A 18 7.81 0.21 5.82
N LYS A 19 7.05 0.91 5.00
CA LYS A 19 6.64 2.30 5.26
C LYS A 19 5.11 2.41 5.39
N ILE A 20 4.69 3.28 6.30
CA ILE A 20 3.28 3.57 6.54
C ILE A 20 3.05 5.04 6.24
N LEU A 21 2.20 5.32 5.25
CA LEU A 21 1.72 6.66 4.98
C LEU A 21 0.42 6.87 5.77
N LEU A 22 0.46 7.80 6.71
CA LEU A 22 -0.74 8.25 7.41
C LEU A 22 -1.45 9.31 6.57
N GLY A 23 -2.74 9.11 6.36
CA GLY A 23 -3.59 10.06 5.66
C GLY A 23 -3.78 11.38 6.42
N PRO A 24 -4.45 12.37 5.78
CA PRO A 24 -4.71 13.65 6.41
C PRO A 24 -5.44 13.46 7.74
N LYS A 25 -5.02 14.21 8.76
CA LYS A 25 -5.71 14.29 10.05
C LYS A 25 -6.91 15.23 9.92
N TYR A 26 -8.07 14.84 10.44
CA TYR A 26 -9.24 15.71 10.54
C TYR A 26 -9.78 15.64 11.96
N LYS A 27 -9.78 16.79 12.65
CA LYS A 27 -10.16 16.90 14.07
C LYS A 27 -9.40 15.89 14.95
N ASP A 28 -8.08 15.87 14.80
CA ASP A 28 -7.15 14.98 15.52
C ASP A 28 -7.25 13.48 15.21
N ASP A 29 -8.24 13.05 14.42
CA ASP A 29 -8.38 11.67 13.96
C ASP A 29 -7.69 11.40 12.63
N ILE A 30 -7.02 10.26 12.53
CA ILE A 30 -6.42 9.73 11.30
C ILE A 30 -7.56 9.30 10.36
N GLU A 31 -7.70 9.90 9.18
CA GLU A 31 -8.79 9.56 8.24
C GLU A 31 -8.54 8.25 7.47
N GLY A 32 -7.29 7.78 7.47
CA GLY A 32 -6.92 6.47 6.95
C GLY A 32 -5.41 6.25 6.92
N ILE A 33 -5.03 5.04 6.56
CA ILE A 33 -3.68 4.51 6.63
C ILE A 33 -3.40 3.74 5.34
N ALA A 34 -2.28 4.04 4.67
CA ALA A 34 -1.77 3.21 3.59
C ALA A 34 -0.45 2.57 4.03
N CYS A 35 -0.35 1.25 3.89
CA CYS A 35 0.89 0.52 4.15
C CYS A 35 1.49 0.10 2.81
N PHE A 36 2.77 0.39 2.64
CA PHE A 36 3.52 0.05 1.46
C PHE A 36 4.93 -0.43 1.83
N ALA A 37 5.54 -1.18 0.92
CA ALA A 37 6.88 -1.70 1.04
C ALA A 37 7.61 -1.46 -0.27
N PHE A 38 8.93 -1.37 -0.18
CA PHE A 38 9.81 -1.22 -1.32
C PHE A 38 10.49 -2.56 -1.59
N THR A 39 10.52 -2.96 -2.86
CA THR A 39 11.03 -4.27 -3.30
C THR A 39 11.71 -4.12 -4.65
N ASN A 40 12.55 -5.10 -5.01
CA ASN A 40 13.17 -5.15 -6.33
C ASN A 40 12.44 -6.04 -7.33
N GLU A 41 11.56 -6.91 -6.83
CA GLU A 41 10.76 -7.84 -7.62
C GLU A 41 9.34 -7.90 -7.09
N ILE A 42 8.41 -8.38 -7.91
CA ILE A 42 7.00 -8.47 -7.54
C ILE A 42 6.74 -9.77 -6.77
N PRO A 43 6.48 -9.71 -5.45
CA PRO A 43 6.25 -10.88 -4.62
C PRO A 43 4.87 -11.50 -4.90
N ALA A 44 4.73 -12.79 -4.63
CA ALA A 44 3.47 -13.51 -4.78
C ALA A 44 2.59 -13.45 -3.52
N THR A 45 3.20 -13.27 -2.37
CA THR A 45 2.53 -13.23 -1.07
C THR A 45 3.04 -12.08 -0.22
N ILE A 46 2.23 -11.67 0.76
CA ILE A 46 2.62 -10.67 1.76
C ILE A 46 3.86 -11.13 2.54
N LYS A 47 4.03 -12.44 2.77
CA LYS A 47 5.21 -12.99 3.46
C LYS A 47 6.48 -12.86 2.63
N GLU A 48 6.41 -13.16 1.33
CA GLU A 48 7.53 -12.95 0.42
C GLU A 48 7.90 -11.47 0.33
N MET A 49 6.89 -10.60 0.20
CA MET A 49 7.10 -9.15 0.20
C MET A 49 7.83 -8.68 1.46
N ASP A 50 7.49 -9.24 2.61
CA ASP A 50 8.17 -8.94 3.88
C ASP A 50 9.66 -9.31 3.83
N LEU A 51 9.97 -10.51 3.36
CA LEU A 51 11.35 -10.99 3.25
C LEU A 51 12.17 -10.27 2.18
N MET A 52 11.53 -9.84 1.10
CA MET A 52 12.15 -9.17 -0.05
C MET A 52 12.17 -7.66 0.07
N SER A 53 11.66 -7.12 1.18
CA SER A 53 11.58 -5.68 1.36
C SER A 53 12.97 -5.09 1.60
N VAL A 54 13.26 -4.00 0.91
CA VAL A 54 14.55 -3.30 0.92
C VAL A 54 14.36 -1.82 1.20
N GLU A 55 15.44 -1.14 1.56
CA GLU A 55 15.41 0.31 1.77
C GLU A 55 15.04 1.07 0.49
N GLU A 56 14.45 2.26 0.66
CA GLU A 56 13.91 3.06 -0.44
C GLU A 56 14.95 3.40 -1.52
N ASP A 57 16.21 3.60 -1.12
CA ASP A 57 17.30 3.99 -2.03
C ASP A 57 17.82 2.83 -2.89
N GLN A 58 17.50 1.59 -2.51
CA GLN A 58 17.92 0.37 -3.22
C GLN A 58 16.78 -0.32 -3.97
N ALA A 59 15.58 0.26 -3.88
CA ALA A 59 14.36 -0.34 -4.40
C ALA A 59 14.05 0.14 -5.81
N THR A 60 13.46 -0.73 -6.62
CA THR A 60 12.95 -0.37 -7.94
C THR A 60 11.42 -0.33 -8.00
N ILE A 61 10.72 -1.02 -7.10
CA ILE A 61 9.26 -1.20 -7.16
C ILE A 61 8.62 -0.86 -5.80
N PRO A 62 7.73 0.15 -5.75
CA PRO A 62 6.87 0.40 -4.60
C PRO A 62 5.61 -0.47 -4.66
N ILE A 63 5.33 -1.16 -3.56
CA ILE A 63 4.21 -2.09 -3.42
C ILE A 63 3.31 -1.67 -2.26
N ALA A 64 2.07 -1.27 -2.55
CA ALA A 64 1.05 -1.09 -1.52
C ALA A 64 0.26 -2.39 -1.31
N TYR A 65 0.28 -2.91 -0.08
CA TYR A 65 -0.35 -4.19 0.24
C TYR A 65 -1.58 -4.03 1.14
N THR A 66 -1.80 -2.85 1.70
CA THR A 66 -2.91 -2.60 2.62
C THR A 66 -3.30 -1.13 2.61
N LEU A 67 -4.61 -0.85 2.55
CA LEU A 67 -5.18 0.50 2.64
C LEU A 67 -6.42 0.46 3.53
N TRP A 68 -6.41 1.24 4.60
CA TRP A 68 -7.53 1.41 5.51
C TRP A 68 -8.04 2.84 5.42
N SER A 69 -9.36 3.02 5.35
CA SER A 69 -9.98 4.33 5.44
C SER A 69 -11.11 4.29 6.44
N PHE A 70 -11.08 5.20 7.42
CA PHE A 70 -12.10 5.29 8.45
C PHE A 70 -13.30 6.14 8.01
N LYS A 71 -13.12 6.98 6.97
CA LYS A 71 -14.18 7.80 6.38
C LYS A 71 -14.39 7.48 4.91
N LYS A 72 -15.65 7.63 4.46
CA LYS A 72 -16.02 7.52 3.05
C LYS A 72 -15.25 8.56 2.23
N GLY A 73 -14.49 8.10 1.24
CA GLY A 73 -13.68 8.95 0.36
C GLY A 73 -12.25 9.22 0.83
N ALA A 74 -11.89 8.90 2.09
CA ALA A 74 -10.52 9.08 2.58
C ALA A 74 -9.52 8.16 1.87
N GLY A 75 -9.92 6.91 1.57
CA GLY A 75 -9.04 5.98 0.84
C GLY A 75 -8.57 6.51 -0.51
N LYS A 76 -9.45 7.19 -1.27
CA LYS A 76 -9.09 7.81 -2.55
C LYS A 76 -8.11 8.98 -2.37
N LYS A 77 -8.29 9.79 -1.32
CA LYS A 77 -7.36 10.89 -1.00
C LYS A 77 -5.98 10.35 -0.67
N ILE A 78 -5.90 9.34 0.20
CA ILE A 78 -4.63 8.75 0.64
C ILE A 78 -3.91 8.09 -0.52
N MET A 79 -4.62 7.34 -1.36
CA MET A 79 -4.02 6.74 -2.56
C MET A 79 -3.47 7.81 -3.51
N LYS A 80 -4.17 8.95 -3.66
CA LYS A 80 -3.68 10.08 -4.47
C LYS A 80 -2.42 10.71 -3.88
N GLU A 81 -2.35 10.89 -2.57
CA GLU A 81 -1.15 11.40 -1.90
C GLU A 81 0.01 10.40 -1.99
N LEU A 82 -0.26 9.10 -1.85
CA LEU A 82 0.74 8.06 -2.06
C LEU A 82 1.29 8.08 -3.50
N GLN A 83 0.42 8.21 -4.50
CA GLN A 83 0.84 8.36 -5.89
C GLN A 83 1.72 9.59 -6.12
N LYS A 84 1.37 10.74 -5.52
CA LYS A 84 2.20 11.94 -5.60
C LYS A 84 3.55 11.73 -4.92
N TYR A 85 3.56 11.10 -3.74
CA TYR A 85 4.79 10.80 -3.01
C TYR A 85 5.71 9.90 -3.83
N ILE A 86 5.19 8.82 -4.42
CA ILE A 86 5.99 7.94 -5.26
C ILE A 86 6.44 8.63 -6.56
N LYS A 87 5.57 9.39 -7.23
CA LYS A 87 5.93 10.16 -8.43
C LYS A 87 6.92 11.28 -8.18
N SER A 88 7.02 11.78 -6.94
CA SER A 88 8.05 12.76 -6.57
C SER A 88 9.46 12.15 -6.54
N LYS A 89 9.55 10.82 -6.57
CA LYS A 89 10.79 10.06 -6.62
C LYS A 89 11.02 9.62 -8.06
N GLU A 90 12.03 10.17 -8.72
CA GLU A 90 12.34 9.86 -10.13
C GLU A 90 12.65 8.37 -10.37
N GLN A 91 13.04 7.64 -9.32
CA GLN A 91 13.33 6.20 -9.37
C GLN A 91 12.10 5.31 -9.60
N PHE A 92 10.87 5.82 -9.38
CA PHE A 92 9.65 5.01 -9.45
C PHE A 92 8.68 5.53 -10.51
N GLU A 93 8.38 4.69 -11.50
CA GLU A 93 7.45 5.05 -12.58
C GLU A 93 5.98 4.78 -12.22
N SER A 94 5.72 3.75 -11.40
CA SER A 94 4.36 3.30 -11.07
C SER A 94 4.28 2.58 -9.73
N ILE A 95 3.08 2.55 -9.13
CA ILE A 95 2.81 1.82 -7.89
C ILE A 95 2.12 0.51 -8.21
N ILE A 96 2.64 -0.56 -7.62
CA ILE A 96 2.00 -1.86 -7.65
C ILE A 96 1.17 -2.03 -6.38
N THR A 97 -0.01 -2.61 -6.53
CA THR A 97 -0.85 -2.97 -5.38
C THR A 97 -1.12 -4.46 -5.35
N ILE A 98 -0.93 -5.05 -4.18
CA ILE A 98 -1.24 -6.45 -3.93
C ILE A 98 -2.52 -6.49 -3.12
N SER A 99 -3.58 -7.02 -3.74
CA SER A 99 -4.91 -7.01 -3.17
C SER A 99 -5.48 -8.41 -3.10
N PRO A 100 -6.31 -8.71 -2.08
CA PRO A 100 -6.95 -10.01 -1.99
C PRO A 100 -7.84 -10.25 -3.22
N LEU A 101 -7.98 -11.52 -3.59
CA LEU A 101 -8.74 -12.02 -4.76
C LEU A 101 -10.27 -11.83 -4.66
N THR A 102 -10.74 -10.75 -4.04
CA THR A 102 -12.17 -10.50 -3.85
C THR A 102 -12.77 -9.67 -4.99
N PRO A 103 -14.05 -9.90 -5.36
CA PRO A 103 -14.77 -9.06 -6.31
C PRO A 103 -14.87 -7.60 -5.84
N VAL A 104 -14.93 -7.38 -4.52
CA VAL A 104 -14.99 -6.04 -3.90
C VAL A 104 -13.72 -5.25 -4.15
N ALA A 105 -12.55 -5.85 -3.88
CA ALA A 105 -11.26 -5.22 -4.16
C ALA A 105 -11.09 -4.97 -5.67
N THR A 106 -11.47 -5.94 -6.51
CA THR A 106 -11.39 -5.81 -7.96
C THR A 106 -12.22 -4.63 -8.48
N HIS A 107 -13.49 -4.50 -8.05
CA HIS A 107 -14.33 -3.36 -8.41
C HIS A 107 -13.77 -2.02 -7.91
N TYR A 108 -13.21 -1.99 -6.70
CA TYR A 108 -12.57 -0.79 -6.17
C TYR A 108 -11.39 -0.35 -7.05
N HIS A 109 -10.51 -1.27 -7.42
CA HIS A 109 -9.34 -0.97 -8.25
C HIS A 109 -9.75 -0.48 -9.65
N ILE A 110 -10.65 -1.20 -10.32
CA ILE A 110 -11.15 -0.80 -11.65
C ILE A 110 -11.84 0.57 -11.61
N ARG A 111 -12.68 0.83 -10.59
CA ARG A 111 -13.36 2.12 -10.42
C ARG A 111 -12.40 3.29 -10.18
N ASN A 112 -11.21 3.02 -9.65
CA ASN A 112 -10.18 4.02 -9.41
C ASN A 112 -9.12 4.08 -10.54
N GLY A 113 -9.36 3.42 -11.67
CA GLY A 113 -8.49 3.51 -12.85
C GLY A 113 -7.30 2.55 -12.84
N ALA A 114 -7.23 1.63 -11.87
CA ALA A 114 -6.19 0.64 -11.80
C ALA A 114 -6.34 -0.39 -12.93
N ARG A 115 -5.22 -0.75 -13.56
CA ARG A 115 -5.17 -1.81 -14.57
C ARG A 115 -4.73 -3.11 -13.91
N LEU A 116 -5.52 -4.16 -14.09
CA LEU A 116 -5.14 -5.50 -13.64
C LEU A 116 -3.97 -5.99 -14.49
N ASN A 117 -2.85 -6.35 -13.87
CA ASN A 117 -1.72 -6.88 -14.61
C ASN A 117 -1.89 -8.39 -14.78
N LEU A 118 -2.49 -8.80 -15.91
CA LEU A 118 -2.84 -10.19 -16.22
C LEU A 118 -1.61 -11.12 -16.24
N LYS A 119 -0.41 -10.61 -16.51
CA LYS A 119 0.83 -11.41 -16.54
C LYS A 119 1.24 -11.98 -15.18
N LEU A 120 0.73 -11.42 -14.07
CA LEU A 120 1.08 -11.81 -12.70
C LEU A 120 -0.05 -12.57 -11.99
N THR A 121 -1.17 -12.80 -12.68
CA THR A 121 -2.37 -13.46 -12.12
C THR A 121 -2.22 -14.96 -11.86
N GLN A 122 -1.08 -15.57 -12.20
CA GLN A 122 -0.75 -16.95 -11.83
C GLN A 122 -0.37 -17.11 -10.35
N LYS A 123 -0.18 -16.01 -9.62
CA LYS A 123 0.13 -15.96 -8.18
C LYS A 123 -1.16 -15.89 -7.34
N PRO A 124 -1.14 -16.34 -6.06
CA PRO A 124 -2.34 -16.44 -5.20
C PRO A 124 -2.96 -15.09 -4.83
N GLN A 125 -2.43 -13.96 -5.29
CA GLN A 125 -2.93 -12.61 -5.02
C GLN A 125 -2.99 -11.80 -6.32
N LYS A 126 -4.01 -10.94 -6.46
CA LYS A 126 -4.15 -10.10 -7.66
C LYS A 126 -3.29 -8.86 -7.54
N THR A 127 -2.51 -8.63 -8.59
CA THR A 127 -1.64 -7.47 -8.71
C THR A 127 -2.30 -6.42 -9.61
N PHE A 128 -2.56 -5.23 -9.07
CA PHE A 128 -3.08 -4.09 -9.84
C PHE A 128 -2.04 -2.99 -9.94
N LEU A 129 -1.88 -2.43 -11.14
CA LEU A 129 -1.05 -1.27 -11.42
C LEU A 129 -1.93 -0.02 -11.38
N ILE A 130 -1.52 0.99 -10.61
CA ILE A 130 -2.24 2.27 -10.46
C ILE A 130 -1.38 3.44 -10.91
#